data_AF-A0A7C2QRP5-F1
#
_entry.id   AF-A0A7C2QRP5-F1
#
_cell.length_a   1.000
_cell.length_b   1.000
_cell.length_c   1.000
_cell.angle_alpha   90.00
_cell.angle_beta   90.00
_cell.angle_gamma   90.00
#
_symmetry.space_group_name_H-M   'P 1'
#
loop_
_entity.id
_entity.type
_entity.pdbx_description
1 polymer ?
#
loop_
_entity_poly.entity_id
_entity_poly.type
_entity_poly.pdbx_seq_one_letter_code
_entity_poly.pdbx_strand_id
1 'polypeptide(L)'
;MKMLIEHARLFLLPTLLILLPACGPGSQELMPRDEILETMTRTNAYFMEKWPDVGKRLVTDRDRASNIWTRAVYYEGLMELYRLDPRPAYYDYAVRWGEFHEWNLRDGETYTRNADNQCAGQTYLDLFLIDPQPGRMYYIKASIDSMMATDKIDDWDWIDALQMAMPVFARLGVITGDNAYFDRMHAMYLFTRNEHGENGLYNPEEGLWWRDADYDPPYTDPNGEDCYWSRGNGWVLAALVRVIDLLPEGHPCMEEYLSTYRQMCEALVKVQRKDGFWNVSLHDPGNYGGPETTGTALFVYGMAWGINRGILPAKEYLPVV
;
A
#
# COMPACT_ATOMS: atom_id res chain seq x y z
N MET A 1 -85.06 12.79 -45.24
CA MET A 1 -84.46 13.57 -44.15
C MET A 1 -83.33 12.75 -43.54
N LYS A 2 -82.10 13.22 -43.78
CA LYS A 2 -80.76 12.89 -43.25
C LYS A 2 -80.53 11.63 -42.36
N MET A 3 -79.62 10.79 -42.85
CA MET A 3 -78.54 10.10 -42.10
C MET A 3 -77.81 11.06 -41.15
N LEU A 4 -77.37 10.58 -39.98
CA LEU A 4 -75.98 10.74 -39.52
C LEU A 4 -75.63 9.81 -38.34
N ILE A 5 -74.39 9.36 -38.44
CA ILE A 5 -73.59 8.45 -37.62
C ILE A 5 -73.06 9.20 -36.36
N GLU A 6 -72.43 8.47 -35.44
CA GLU A 6 -71.32 8.85 -34.50
C GLU A 6 -71.59 8.33 -33.07
N HIS A 7 -70.67 7.77 -32.27
CA HIS A 7 -69.25 7.42 -32.33
C HIS A 7 -68.96 6.40 -31.20
N ALA A 8 -68.12 5.40 -31.46
CA ALA A 8 -67.58 4.51 -30.43
C ALA A 8 -66.45 5.22 -29.67
N ARG A 9 -66.55 5.31 -28.33
CA ARG A 9 -65.49 5.89 -27.48
C ARG A 9 -64.43 4.83 -27.18
N LEU A 10 -63.28 4.98 -27.82
CA LEU A 10 -62.04 4.30 -27.49
C LEU A 10 -61.49 4.90 -26.18
N PHE A 11 -61.38 4.10 -25.11
CA PHE A 11 -60.69 4.53 -23.89
C PHE A 11 -59.18 4.39 -24.11
N LEU A 12 -58.50 5.51 -24.36
CA LEU A 12 -57.05 5.62 -24.23
C LEU A 12 -56.70 5.63 -22.72
N LEU A 13 -56.09 4.55 -22.22
CA LEU A 13 -55.37 4.61 -20.95
C LEU A 13 -54.12 5.48 -21.16
N PRO A 14 -53.88 6.52 -20.34
CA PRO A 14 -52.59 7.17 -20.34
C PRO A 14 -51.60 6.23 -19.67
N THR A 15 -50.69 5.66 -20.46
CA THR A 15 -49.49 4.99 -19.93
C THR A 15 -48.68 6.06 -19.21
N LEU A 16 -48.81 6.14 -17.89
CA LEU A 16 -47.98 6.99 -17.06
C LEU A 16 -46.56 6.39 -17.12
N LEU A 17 -45.72 6.93 -18.00
CA LEU A 17 -44.30 6.64 -18.02
C LEU A 17 -43.74 7.21 -16.72
N ILE A 18 -43.64 6.38 -15.69
CA ILE A 18 -42.87 6.70 -14.49
C ILE A 18 -41.41 6.72 -14.94
N LEU A 19 -40.93 7.91 -15.30
CA LEU A 19 -39.51 8.21 -15.34
C LEU A 19 -39.01 8.06 -13.91
N LEU A 20 -38.60 6.83 -13.55
CA LEU A 20 -37.72 6.61 -12.42
C LEU A 20 -36.50 7.50 -12.68
N PRO A 21 -36.15 8.43 -11.79
CA PRO A 21 -34.89 9.13 -11.93
C PRO A 21 -33.82 8.06 -11.92
N ALA A 22 -33.09 7.95 -13.03
CA ALA A 22 -31.85 7.20 -13.07
C ALA A 22 -30.97 7.82 -11.98
N CYS A 23 -30.86 7.13 -10.85
CA CYS A 23 -29.91 7.46 -9.82
C CYS A 23 -28.55 7.18 -10.46
N GLY A 24 -27.97 8.21 -11.10
CA GLY A 24 -26.55 8.19 -11.41
C GLY A 24 -25.78 7.89 -10.12
N PRO A 25 -24.60 7.27 -10.19
CA PRO A 25 -23.73 7.20 -9.03
C PRO A 25 -23.49 8.63 -8.58
N GLY A 26 -24.10 9.02 -7.46
CA GLY A 26 -23.87 10.33 -6.88
C GLY A 26 -22.39 10.36 -6.53
N SER A 27 -21.66 11.33 -7.07
CA SER A 27 -20.31 11.64 -6.61
C SER A 27 -20.42 11.91 -5.12
N GLN A 28 -19.95 10.99 -4.29
CA GLN A 28 -19.87 11.24 -2.86
C GLN A 28 -18.90 12.42 -2.69
N GLU A 29 -19.36 13.48 -2.04
CA GLU A 29 -18.47 14.61 -1.77
C GLU A 29 -17.32 14.12 -0.89
N LEU A 30 -16.10 14.58 -1.19
CA LEU A 30 -14.93 14.24 -0.39
C LEU A 30 -15.17 14.66 1.05
N MET A 31 -14.90 13.75 1.99
CA MET A 31 -14.99 14.04 3.41
C MET A 31 -14.07 15.22 3.76
N PRO A 32 -14.54 16.21 4.54
CA PRO A 32 -13.71 17.32 4.98
C PRO A 32 -12.45 16.84 5.70
N ARG A 33 -11.34 17.56 5.51
CA ARG A 33 -10.04 17.24 6.12
C ARG A 33 -10.12 16.99 7.62
N ASP A 34 -10.88 17.81 8.34
CA ASP A 34 -10.97 17.74 9.79
C ASP A 34 -11.74 16.48 10.26
N GLU A 35 -12.74 16.02 9.49
CA GLU A 35 -13.47 14.78 9.77
C GLU A 35 -12.61 13.53 9.49
N ILE A 36 -11.80 13.57 8.43
CA ILE A 36 -10.80 12.53 8.14
C ILE A 36 -9.79 12.46 9.29
N LEU A 37 -9.27 13.61 9.72
CA LEU A 37 -8.29 13.68 10.80
C LEU A 37 -8.86 13.23 12.15
N GLU A 38 -10.13 13.54 12.43
CA GLU A 38 -10.84 13.02 13.62
C GLU A 38 -10.92 11.49 13.57
N THR A 39 -11.26 10.92 12.42
CA THR A 39 -11.33 9.47 12.23
C THR A 39 -9.97 8.80 12.39
N MET A 40 -8.92 9.37 11.82
CA MET A 40 -7.54 8.90 12.00
C MET A 40 -7.12 8.95 13.48
N THR A 41 -7.39 10.07 14.15
CA THR A 41 -7.10 10.28 15.58
C THR A 41 -7.81 9.24 16.43
N ARG A 42 -9.12 9.03 16.22
CA ARG A 42 -9.93 8.06 16.98
C ARG A 42 -9.44 6.63 16.76
N THR A 43 -9.10 6.29 15.53
CA THR A 43 -8.56 4.96 15.17
C THR A 43 -7.22 4.71 15.85
N ASN A 44 -6.33 5.70 15.83
CA ASN A 44 -5.03 5.62 16.47
C ASN A 44 -5.15 5.54 18.00
N ALA A 45 -6.03 6.35 18.60
CA ALA A 45 -6.29 6.32 20.04
C ALA A 45 -6.74 4.93 20.50
N TYR A 46 -7.67 4.29 19.77
CA TYR A 46 -8.09 2.92 20.06
C TYR A 46 -6.91 1.92 20.03
N PHE A 47 -6.02 2.04 19.04
CA PHE A 47 -4.86 1.14 18.96
C PHE A 47 -3.91 1.33 20.14
N MET A 48 -3.54 2.58 20.46
CA MET A 48 -2.63 2.88 21.57
C MET A 48 -3.22 2.47 22.93
N GLU A 49 -4.53 2.63 23.13
CA GLU A 49 -5.24 2.17 24.32
C GLU A 49 -5.27 0.64 24.43
N LYS A 50 -5.47 -0.05 23.31
CA LYS A 50 -5.48 -1.52 23.25
C LYS A 50 -4.08 -2.14 23.45
N TRP A 51 -3.03 -1.41 23.06
CA TRP A 51 -1.65 -1.87 23.10
C TRP A 51 -0.73 -0.92 23.87
N PRO A 52 -0.96 -0.71 25.18
CA PRO A 52 -0.16 0.23 25.96
C PRO A 52 1.28 -0.28 26.22
N ASP A 53 1.43 -1.61 26.24
CA ASP A 53 2.71 -2.31 26.29
C ASP A 53 3.26 -2.47 24.86
N VAL A 54 4.28 -1.66 24.55
CA VAL A 54 4.95 -1.62 23.26
C VAL A 54 5.75 -2.90 22.97
N GLY A 55 6.13 -3.66 24.00
CA GLY A 55 6.85 -4.93 23.90
C GLY A 55 5.95 -6.15 23.67
N LYS A 56 4.62 -5.96 23.79
CA LYS A 56 3.67 -7.07 23.76
C LYS A 56 3.67 -7.78 22.41
N ARG A 57 4.09 -9.04 22.43
CA ARG A 57 4.07 -9.95 21.28
C ARG A 57 2.64 -10.18 20.79
N LEU A 58 2.49 -10.36 19.48
CA LEU A 58 1.22 -10.70 18.85
C LEU A 58 1.13 -12.23 18.70
N VAL A 59 0.12 -12.84 19.30
CA VAL A 59 -0.18 -14.27 19.13
C VAL A 59 -1.47 -14.38 18.35
N THR A 60 -1.38 -14.82 17.10
CA THR A 60 -2.53 -15.23 16.29
C THR A 60 -2.48 -16.75 16.12
N ASP A 61 -1.91 -17.22 15.02
CA ASP A 61 -1.55 -18.60 14.68
C ASP A 61 -0.13 -18.97 15.16
N ARG A 62 0.74 -17.97 15.30
CA ARG A 62 2.11 -18.08 15.80
C ARG A 62 2.48 -16.84 16.60
N ASP A 63 3.48 -17.00 17.45
CA ASP A 63 4.05 -15.91 18.25
C ASP A 63 4.90 -14.98 17.37
N ARG A 64 4.70 -13.67 17.51
CA ARG A 64 5.34 -12.62 16.70
C ARG A 64 5.87 -11.50 17.59
N ALA A 65 7.15 -11.17 17.44
CA ALA A 65 7.79 -10.05 18.11
C ALA A 65 7.07 -8.73 17.79
N SER A 66 7.02 -7.79 18.73
CA SER A 66 6.36 -6.50 18.48
C SER A 66 7.17 -5.58 17.55
N ASN A 67 8.40 -5.94 17.15
CA ASN A 67 9.18 -5.27 16.11
C ASN A 67 9.29 -6.05 14.79
N ILE A 68 8.40 -7.02 14.55
CA ILE A 68 8.22 -7.59 13.20
C ILE A 68 7.28 -6.70 12.36
N TRP A 69 7.31 -6.88 11.03
CA TRP A 69 6.51 -6.14 10.05
C TRP A 69 5.05 -5.83 10.45
N THR A 70 4.32 -6.82 10.98
CA THR A 70 2.89 -6.66 11.32
C THR A 70 2.63 -5.49 12.27
N ARG A 71 3.57 -5.20 13.17
CA ARG A 71 3.48 -4.08 14.11
C ARG A 71 4.26 -2.87 13.61
N ALA A 72 5.40 -3.08 12.94
CA ALA A 72 6.21 -2.01 12.39
C ALA A 72 5.44 -1.14 11.38
N VAL A 73 4.60 -1.75 10.52
CA VAL A 73 3.75 -1.00 9.59
C VAL A 73 2.76 -0.06 10.30
N TYR A 74 2.24 -0.44 11.48
CA TYR A 74 1.43 0.47 12.27
C TYR A 74 2.22 1.72 12.69
N TYR A 75 3.49 1.55 13.09
CA TYR A 75 4.33 2.67 13.49
C TYR A 75 4.66 3.59 12.31
N GLU A 76 4.80 3.06 11.09
CA GLU A 76 4.89 3.90 9.87
C GLU A 76 3.67 4.82 9.73
N GLY A 77 2.46 4.26 9.90
CA GLY A 77 1.22 5.04 9.90
C GLY A 77 1.12 6.04 11.05
N LEU A 78 1.63 5.69 12.23
CA LEU A 78 1.72 6.59 13.38
C LEU A 78 2.66 7.77 13.10
N MET A 79 3.80 7.53 12.45
CA MET A 79 4.74 8.59 12.06
C MET A 79 4.13 9.53 11.03
N GLU A 80 3.37 9.01 10.05
CA GLU A 80 2.62 9.87 9.12
C GLU A 80 1.52 10.68 9.81
N LEU A 81 0.77 10.09 10.75
CA LEU A 81 -0.21 10.82 11.54
C LEU A 81 0.46 11.91 12.39
N TYR A 82 1.60 11.60 13.03
CA TYR A 82 2.37 12.58 13.79
C TYR A 82 2.84 13.75 12.91
N ARG A 83 3.23 13.49 11.65
CA ARG A 83 3.59 14.54 10.69
C ARG A 83 2.40 15.45 10.34
N LEU A 84 1.19 14.91 10.28
CA LEU A 84 -0.03 15.65 9.91
C LEU A 84 -0.69 16.38 11.09
N ASP A 85 -0.62 15.80 12.29
CA ASP A 85 -1.19 16.32 13.54
C ASP A 85 -0.24 15.99 14.71
N PRO A 86 0.80 16.81 14.92
CA PRO A 86 1.84 16.54 15.90
C PRO A 86 1.28 16.51 17.32
N ARG A 87 1.36 15.33 17.96
CA ARG A 87 1.06 15.14 19.38
C ARG A 87 2.22 14.45 20.07
N PRO A 88 2.72 14.96 21.21
CA PRO A 88 3.83 14.34 21.94
C PRO A 88 3.60 12.85 22.21
N ALA A 89 2.37 12.47 22.57
CA ALA A 89 2.01 11.09 22.84
C ALA A 89 2.28 10.12 21.68
N TYR A 90 2.18 10.56 20.42
CA TYR A 90 2.45 9.71 19.25
C TYR A 90 3.95 9.45 19.11
N TYR A 91 4.74 10.53 19.18
CA TYR A 91 6.20 10.46 19.17
C TYR A 91 6.73 9.62 20.34
N ASP A 92 6.26 9.90 21.56
CA ASP A 92 6.67 9.19 22.78
C ASP A 92 6.31 7.69 22.72
N TYR A 93 5.20 7.33 22.07
CA TYR A 93 4.82 5.94 21.88
C TYR A 93 5.77 5.22 20.91
N ALA A 94 6.14 5.86 19.79
CA ALA A 94 7.12 5.33 18.84
C ALA A 94 8.54 5.24 19.44
N VAL A 95 8.97 6.26 20.20
CA VAL A 95 10.27 6.25 20.89
C VAL A 95 10.33 5.14 21.93
N ARG A 96 9.31 4.99 22.79
CA ARG A 96 9.28 3.89 23.78
C ARG A 96 9.37 2.52 23.14
N TRP A 97 8.77 2.34 21.97
CA TRP A 97 8.86 1.09 21.21
C TRP A 97 10.27 0.85 20.68
N GLY A 98 10.90 1.85 20.07
CA GLY A 98 12.30 1.78 19.65
C GLY A 98 13.26 1.51 20.81
N GLU A 99 13.10 2.20 21.93
CA GLU A 99 13.90 2.01 23.15
C GLU A 99 13.73 0.61 23.75
N PHE A 100 12.51 0.09 23.80
CA PHE A 100 12.23 -1.26 24.29
C PHE A 100 13.01 -2.33 23.51
N HIS A 101 13.12 -2.16 22.19
CA HIS A 101 13.87 -3.05 21.31
C HIS A 101 15.34 -2.66 21.14
N GLU A 102 15.82 -1.69 21.92
CA GLU A 102 17.18 -1.15 21.85
C GLU A 102 17.56 -0.67 20.43
N TRP A 103 16.57 -0.21 19.67
CA TRP A 103 16.68 0.21 18.27
C TRP A 103 17.15 -0.91 17.32
N ASN A 104 17.13 -2.16 17.77
CA ASN A 104 17.56 -3.31 17.00
C ASN A 104 16.38 -3.92 16.22
N LEU A 105 16.72 -4.79 15.28
CA LEU A 105 15.78 -5.48 14.42
C LEU A 105 15.10 -6.62 15.19
N ARG A 106 14.24 -7.37 14.50
CA ARG A 106 13.39 -8.40 15.11
C ARG A 106 14.16 -9.27 16.10
N ASP A 107 13.64 -9.36 17.33
CA ASP A 107 14.19 -10.19 18.41
C ASP A 107 15.70 -9.94 18.71
N GLY A 108 16.23 -8.77 18.35
CA GLY A 108 17.64 -8.41 18.53
C GLY A 108 18.59 -8.92 17.45
N GLU A 109 18.07 -9.52 16.38
CA GLU A 109 18.86 -10.08 15.28
C GLU A 109 19.29 -8.97 14.28
N THR A 110 20.42 -8.31 14.56
CA THR A 110 20.92 -7.20 13.72
C THR A 110 21.14 -7.60 12.27
N TYR A 111 21.75 -8.75 12.00
CA TYR A 111 22.13 -9.15 10.64
C TYR A 111 21.07 -10.06 10.05
N THR A 112 20.11 -9.47 9.36
CA THR A 112 19.03 -10.20 8.70
C THR A 112 18.90 -9.77 7.25
N ARG A 113 18.58 -10.73 6.38
CA ARG A 113 18.25 -10.48 4.97
C ARG A 113 16.75 -10.55 4.69
N ASN A 114 15.98 -10.96 5.70
CA ASN A 114 14.52 -11.04 5.60
C ASN A 114 13.92 -9.64 5.80
N ALA A 115 13.21 -9.15 4.80
CA ALA A 115 12.62 -7.82 4.80
C ALA A 115 11.63 -7.59 5.96
N ASP A 116 10.87 -8.61 6.38
CA ASP A 116 9.92 -8.51 7.50
C ASP A 116 10.62 -8.12 8.81
N ASN A 117 11.86 -8.57 8.99
CA ASN A 117 12.66 -8.30 10.17
C ASN A 117 13.32 -6.91 10.10
N GLN A 118 13.38 -6.29 8.92
CA GLN A 118 13.97 -4.96 8.68
C GLN A 118 12.93 -3.84 8.79
N CYS A 119 11.63 -4.14 8.63
CA CYS A 119 10.54 -3.16 8.56
C CYS A 119 10.55 -2.13 9.71
N ALA A 120 10.86 -2.54 10.95
CA ALA A 120 10.96 -1.62 12.08
C ALA A 120 11.98 -0.49 11.87
N GLY A 121 13.03 -0.76 11.09
CA GLY A 121 14.05 0.21 10.73
C GLY A 121 13.49 1.46 10.03
N GLN A 122 12.36 1.38 9.33
CA GLN A 122 11.75 2.56 8.71
C GLN A 122 11.35 3.62 9.74
N THR A 123 10.64 3.20 10.80
CA THR A 123 10.27 4.10 11.90
C THR A 123 11.49 4.59 12.66
N TYR A 124 12.52 3.74 12.85
CA TYR A 124 13.74 4.17 13.54
C TYR A 124 14.48 5.27 12.76
N LEU A 125 14.53 5.15 11.43
CA LEU A 125 15.09 6.18 10.55
C LEU A 125 14.23 7.45 10.53
N ASP A 126 12.90 7.33 10.54
CA ASP A 126 12.00 8.49 10.65
C ASP A 126 12.24 9.24 11.98
N LEU A 127 12.39 8.50 13.10
CA LEU A 127 12.72 9.08 14.42
C LEU A 127 14.14 9.68 14.45
N PHE A 128 15.11 9.09 13.74
CA PHE A 128 16.44 9.67 13.56
C PHE A 128 16.39 11.01 12.82
N LEU A 129 15.57 11.11 11.76
CA LEU A 129 15.41 12.34 10.99
C LEU A 129 14.73 13.46 11.81
N ILE A 130 13.86 13.11 12.76
CA ILE A 130 13.21 14.06 13.67
C ILE A 130 14.18 14.54 14.77
N ASP A 131 14.89 13.61 15.40
CA ASP A 131 15.85 13.87 16.48
C ASP A 131 17.05 12.93 16.31
N PRO A 132 18.17 13.45 15.76
CA PRO A 132 19.34 12.63 15.42
C PRO A 132 20.02 12.04 16.65
N GLN A 133 19.81 10.74 16.85
CA GLN A 133 20.48 9.93 17.86
C GLN A 133 21.15 8.74 17.15
N PRO A 134 22.50 8.59 17.17
CA PRO A 134 23.19 7.57 16.38
C PRO A 134 22.67 6.14 16.58
N GLY A 135 22.22 5.81 17.80
CA GLY A 135 21.64 4.51 18.13
C GLY A 135 20.41 4.14 17.29
N ARG A 136 19.59 5.12 16.88
CA ARG A 136 18.35 4.89 16.11
C ARG A 136 18.62 4.34 14.70
N MET A 137 19.75 4.70 14.10
CA MET A 137 20.13 4.25 12.76
C MET A 137 21.10 3.05 12.79
N TYR A 138 21.86 2.89 13.87
CA TYR A 138 23.03 2.01 13.92
C TYR A 138 22.76 0.58 13.41
N TYR A 139 21.76 -0.11 13.98
CA TYR A 139 21.51 -1.52 13.67
C TYR A 139 20.89 -1.74 12.29
N ILE A 140 19.93 -0.90 11.88
CA ILE A 140 19.34 -1.02 10.55
C ILE A 140 20.39 -0.74 9.46
N LYS A 141 21.25 0.27 9.66
CA LYS A 141 22.36 0.54 8.74
C LYS A 141 23.32 -0.64 8.69
N ALA A 142 23.72 -1.21 9.83
CA ALA A 142 24.62 -2.37 9.88
C ALA A 142 24.03 -3.59 9.16
N SER A 143 22.72 -3.83 9.29
CA SER A 143 22.02 -4.89 8.54
C SER A 143 22.13 -4.68 7.04
N ILE A 144 21.78 -3.48 6.56
CA ILE A 144 21.79 -3.17 5.12
C ILE A 144 23.21 -3.15 4.56
N ASP A 145 24.18 -2.59 5.28
CA ASP A 145 25.60 -2.62 4.90
C ASP A 145 26.09 -4.07 4.72
N SER A 146 25.67 -4.99 5.60
CA SER A 146 26.03 -6.41 5.50
C SER A 146 25.46 -7.09 4.25
N MET A 147 24.27 -6.69 3.81
CA MET A 147 23.70 -7.16 2.54
C MET A 147 24.48 -6.61 1.35
N MET A 148 24.84 -5.33 1.41
CA MET A 148 25.60 -4.62 0.39
C MET A 148 27.04 -5.13 0.22
N ALA A 149 27.60 -5.77 1.25
CA ALA A 149 28.92 -6.41 1.20
C ALA A 149 28.97 -7.70 0.34
N THR A 150 27.83 -8.23 -0.08
CA THR A 150 27.71 -9.38 -1.00
C THR A 150 27.12 -8.95 -2.34
N ASP A 151 27.28 -9.75 -3.39
CA ASP A 151 26.65 -9.57 -4.70
C ASP A 151 25.20 -10.10 -4.80
N LYS A 152 24.70 -10.76 -3.75
CA LYS A 152 23.33 -11.28 -3.68
C LYS A 152 22.28 -10.16 -3.78
N ILE A 153 21.32 -10.33 -4.69
CA ILE A 153 20.23 -9.38 -5.02
C ILE A 153 18.82 -10.00 -5.02
N ASP A 154 18.71 -11.28 -4.70
CA ASP A 154 17.49 -12.11 -4.77
C ASP A 154 16.82 -12.33 -3.40
N ASP A 155 17.01 -11.43 -2.42
CA ASP A 155 16.41 -11.57 -1.08
C ASP A 155 14.95 -11.14 -0.98
N TRP A 156 14.43 -10.43 -1.99
CA TRP A 156 13.03 -10.01 -2.05
C TRP A 156 12.27 -10.97 -2.96
N ASP A 157 12.03 -12.17 -2.45
CA ASP A 157 11.34 -13.29 -3.13
C ASP A 157 9.81 -13.29 -2.93
N TRP A 158 9.26 -12.28 -2.23
CA TRP A 158 7.82 -12.01 -2.16
C TRP A 158 7.55 -10.51 -2.25
N ILE A 159 6.41 -10.12 -2.80
CA ILE A 159 6.18 -8.71 -3.16
C ILE A 159 6.00 -7.77 -1.96
N ASP A 160 5.56 -8.28 -0.81
CA ASP A 160 5.46 -7.48 0.42
C ASP A 160 6.85 -6.99 0.87
N ALA A 161 7.92 -7.72 0.54
CA ALA A 161 9.30 -7.36 0.87
C ALA A 161 9.68 -5.97 0.33
N LEU A 162 9.08 -5.57 -0.80
CA LEU A 162 9.27 -4.24 -1.37
C LEU A 162 8.85 -3.17 -0.36
N GLN A 163 7.68 -3.28 0.27
CA GLN A 163 7.29 -2.32 1.29
C GLN A 163 8.12 -2.43 2.56
N MET A 164 8.47 -3.65 2.97
CA MET A 164 9.15 -3.86 4.25
C MET A 164 10.59 -3.32 4.25
N ALA A 165 11.30 -3.40 3.11
CA ALA A 165 12.72 -3.07 3.04
C ALA A 165 13.09 -1.99 2.02
N MET A 166 12.43 -1.86 0.87
CA MET A 166 12.82 -0.90 -0.17
C MET A 166 12.90 0.56 0.37
N PRO A 167 11.94 1.06 1.18
CA PRO A 167 12.02 2.39 1.75
C PRO A 167 13.14 2.58 2.79
N VAL A 168 13.68 1.49 3.36
CA VAL A 168 14.86 1.54 4.24
C VAL A 168 16.10 1.93 3.44
N PHE A 169 16.34 1.27 2.31
CA PHE A 169 17.48 1.58 1.45
C PHE A 169 17.41 3.02 0.95
N ALA A 170 16.24 3.47 0.47
CA ALA A 170 16.06 4.85 0.03
C ALA A 170 16.38 5.86 1.15
N ARG A 171 15.89 5.63 2.37
CA ARG A 171 16.19 6.49 3.53
C ARG A 171 17.67 6.52 3.86
N LEU A 172 18.34 5.36 3.87
CA LEU A 172 19.77 5.30 4.13
C LEU A 172 20.58 6.03 3.05
N GLY A 173 20.19 5.90 1.77
CA GLY A 173 20.79 6.67 0.67
C GLY A 173 20.68 8.18 0.89
N VAL A 174 19.50 8.66 1.28
CA VAL A 174 19.28 10.08 1.60
C VAL A 174 20.08 10.53 2.83
N ILE A 175 20.02 9.77 3.93
CA ILE A 175 20.67 10.13 5.20
C ILE A 175 22.20 10.16 5.07
N THR A 176 22.76 9.21 4.34
CA THR A 176 24.22 9.05 4.20
C THR A 176 24.81 9.82 3.02
N GLY A 177 23.99 10.13 2.01
CA GLY A 177 24.45 10.66 0.73
C GLY A 177 25.20 9.63 -0.14
N ASP A 178 25.08 8.33 0.17
CA ASP A 178 25.75 7.25 -0.56
C ASP A 178 24.79 6.61 -1.58
N ASN A 179 25.13 6.76 -2.87
CA ASN A 179 24.33 6.21 -3.96
C ASN A 179 24.29 4.68 -3.99
N ALA A 180 25.24 3.99 -3.34
CA ALA A 180 25.27 2.53 -3.31
C ALA A 180 23.98 1.93 -2.71
N TYR A 181 23.30 2.64 -1.81
CA TYR A 181 22.00 2.21 -1.29
C TYR A 181 20.91 2.23 -2.36
N PHE A 182 20.86 3.29 -3.19
CA PHE A 182 19.89 3.38 -4.29
C PHE A 182 20.20 2.34 -5.37
N ASP A 183 21.47 2.15 -5.72
CA ASP A 183 21.90 1.16 -6.71
C ASP A 183 21.53 -0.26 -6.27
N ARG A 184 21.79 -0.61 -5.00
CA ARG A 184 21.40 -1.92 -4.45
C ARG A 184 19.89 -2.10 -4.41
N MET A 185 19.16 -1.11 -3.91
CA MET A 185 17.70 -1.12 -3.88
C MET A 185 17.10 -1.36 -5.26
N HIS A 186 17.62 -0.66 -6.28
CA HIS A 186 17.13 -0.78 -7.64
C HIS A 186 17.45 -2.15 -8.23
N ALA A 187 18.66 -2.68 -8.03
CA ALA A 187 19.03 -4.01 -8.50
C ALA A 187 18.13 -5.10 -7.91
N MET A 188 17.86 -5.04 -6.59
CA MET A 188 16.96 -6.00 -5.94
C MET A 188 15.51 -5.86 -6.42
N TYR A 189 15.02 -4.63 -6.61
CA TYR A 189 13.71 -4.39 -7.20
C TYR A 189 13.59 -4.97 -8.62
N LEU A 190 14.59 -4.75 -9.48
CA LEU A 190 14.59 -5.28 -10.84
C LEU A 190 14.61 -6.81 -10.85
N PHE A 191 15.37 -7.43 -9.94
CA PHE A 191 15.36 -8.88 -9.79
C PHE A 191 13.95 -9.38 -9.42
N THR A 192 13.34 -8.84 -8.35
CA THR A 192 11.97 -9.21 -7.95
C THR A 192 10.98 -9.01 -9.10
N ARG A 193 11.08 -7.89 -9.81
CA ARG A 193 10.16 -7.52 -10.88
C ARG A 193 10.27 -8.44 -12.10
N ASN A 194 11.49 -8.71 -12.55
CA ASN A 194 11.76 -9.22 -13.89
C ASN A 194 12.40 -10.62 -13.92
N GLU A 195 12.94 -11.11 -12.79
CA GLU A 195 13.77 -12.31 -12.77
C GLU A 195 13.36 -13.35 -11.71
N HIS A 196 12.72 -12.94 -10.62
CA HIS A 196 12.28 -13.89 -9.59
C HIS A 196 11.11 -14.76 -10.07
N GLY A 197 11.19 -16.08 -9.84
CA GLY A 197 10.25 -17.03 -10.44
C GLY A 197 10.65 -17.39 -11.87
N GLU A 198 9.69 -17.80 -12.69
CA GLU A 198 9.94 -18.06 -14.12
C GLU A 198 9.80 -16.78 -14.96
N ASN A 199 8.95 -15.84 -14.52
CA ASN A 199 8.55 -14.69 -15.32
C ASN A 199 8.94 -13.32 -14.71
N GLY A 200 9.53 -13.30 -13.51
CA GLY A 200 9.46 -12.13 -12.65
C GLY A 200 8.11 -12.05 -11.94
N LEU A 201 8.02 -11.28 -10.85
CA LEU A 201 6.76 -11.16 -10.11
C LEU A 201 5.80 -10.10 -10.67
N TYR A 202 6.21 -9.30 -11.66
CA TYR A 202 5.34 -8.30 -12.29
C TYR A 202 4.88 -8.76 -13.66
N ASN A 203 3.55 -8.80 -13.86
CA ASN A 203 2.96 -9.01 -15.18
C ASN A 203 2.81 -7.67 -15.91
N PRO A 204 3.64 -7.35 -16.93
CA PRO A 204 3.53 -6.09 -17.66
C PRO A 204 2.30 -6.01 -18.58
N GLU A 205 1.67 -7.15 -18.91
CA GLU A 205 0.47 -7.17 -19.75
C GLU A 205 -0.77 -6.75 -18.94
N GLU A 206 -0.84 -7.18 -17.69
CA GLU A 206 -1.98 -6.92 -16.81
C GLU A 206 -1.72 -5.79 -15.80
N GLY A 207 -0.46 -5.37 -15.63
CA GLY A 207 -0.07 -4.27 -14.75
C GLY A 207 -0.17 -4.62 -13.26
N LEU A 208 -0.15 -5.90 -12.90
CA LEU A 208 -0.29 -6.39 -11.53
C LEU A 208 0.84 -7.36 -11.18
N TRP A 209 0.99 -7.62 -9.89
CA TRP A 209 2.07 -8.42 -9.32
C TRP A 209 1.57 -9.73 -8.71
N TRP A 210 2.16 -10.85 -9.11
CA TRP A 210 2.01 -12.12 -8.40
C TRP A 210 2.73 -12.03 -7.07
N ARG A 211 2.18 -12.68 -6.04
CA ARG A 211 2.64 -12.49 -4.66
C ARG A 211 4.04 -13.03 -4.38
N ASP A 212 4.39 -14.13 -5.02
CA ASP A 212 5.64 -14.88 -4.92
C ASP A 212 5.68 -15.89 -6.09
N ALA A 213 6.80 -16.59 -6.27
CA ALA A 213 7.02 -17.50 -7.41
C ALA A 213 6.10 -18.74 -7.43
N ASP A 214 5.31 -19.01 -6.38
CA ASP A 214 4.33 -20.10 -6.43
C ASP A 214 3.05 -19.69 -7.20
N TYR A 215 2.88 -18.39 -7.48
CA TYR A 215 1.67 -17.81 -8.08
C TYR A 215 1.90 -17.21 -9.46
N ASP A 216 3.15 -17.14 -9.94
CA ASP A 216 3.36 -16.84 -11.36
C ASP A 216 2.87 -18.03 -12.22
N PRO A 217 2.60 -17.80 -13.52
CA PRO A 217 2.05 -18.84 -14.38
C PRO A 217 2.92 -20.11 -14.33
N PRO A 218 2.30 -21.31 -14.23
CA PRO A 218 0.94 -21.62 -14.68
C PRO A 218 -0.13 -21.64 -13.57
N TYR A 219 0.13 -21.08 -12.38
CA TYR A 219 -0.90 -20.99 -11.35
C TYR A 219 -2.07 -20.11 -11.82
N THR A 220 -3.30 -20.52 -11.54
CA THR A 220 -4.52 -19.74 -11.84
C THR A 220 -5.51 -19.81 -10.69
N ASP A 221 -6.31 -18.77 -10.56
CA ASP A 221 -7.49 -18.78 -9.70
C ASP A 221 -8.56 -19.75 -10.22
N PRO A 222 -9.59 -20.09 -9.41
CA PRO A 222 -10.68 -20.99 -9.84
C PRO A 222 -11.39 -20.57 -11.14
N ASN A 223 -11.40 -19.28 -11.48
CA ASN A 223 -11.95 -18.75 -12.72
C ASN A 223 -11.04 -18.96 -13.96
N GLY A 224 -9.81 -19.45 -13.76
CA GLY A 224 -8.81 -19.69 -14.80
C GLY A 224 -7.97 -18.46 -15.19
N GLU A 225 -8.11 -17.35 -14.47
CA GLU A 225 -7.28 -16.14 -14.65
C GLU A 225 -6.09 -16.15 -13.68
N ASP A 226 -5.14 -15.22 -13.90
CA ASP A 226 -3.99 -15.03 -13.01
C ASP A 226 -4.42 -14.63 -11.59
N CYS A 227 -3.71 -15.15 -10.59
CA CYS A 227 -4.03 -14.90 -9.19
C CYS A 227 -3.22 -13.73 -8.61
N TYR A 228 -3.84 -12.55 -8.57
CA TYR A 228 -3.25 -11.37 -7.95
C TYR A 228 -3.84 -11.09 -6.58
N TRP A 229 -2.97 -11.10 -5.59
CA TRP A 229 -3.35 -10.79 -4.22
C TRP A 229 -3.43 -9.29 -3.96
N SER A 230 -4.58 -8.83 -3.50
CA SER A 230 -4.88 -7.41 -3.27
C SER A 230 -3.94 -6.73 -2.29
N ARG A 231 -3.75 -7.28 -1.07
CA ARG A 231 -2.82 -6.67 -0.10
C ARG A 231 -1.38 -6.64 -0.62
N GLY A 232 -0.93 -7.69 -1.30
CA GLY A 232 0.41 -7.75 -1.87
C GLY A 232 0.64 -6.64 -2.91
N ASN A 233 -0.30 -6.46 -3.85
CA ASN A 233 -0.26 -5.36 -4.80
C ASN A 233 -0.34 -3.98 -4.11
N GLY A 234 -1.10 -3.90 -3.01
CA GLY A 234 -1.15 -2.70 -2.17
C GLY A 234 0.21 -2.35 -1.57
N TRP A 235 0.97 -3.36 -1.12
CA TRP A 235 2.34 -3.15 -0.61
C TRP A 235 3.27 -2.62 -1.69
N VAL A 236 3.23 -3.19 -2.89
CA VAL A 236 4.06 -2.69 -4.00
C VAL A 236 3.72 -1.24 -4.31
N LEU A 237 2.43 -0.91 -4.43
CA LEU A 237 2.02 0.45 -4.74
C LEU A 237 2.49 1.45 -3.67
N ALA A 238 2.33 1.10 -2.39
CA ALA A 238 2.80 1.91 -1.27
C ALA A 238 4.33 2.06 -1.26
N ALA A 239 5.07 0.99 -1.53
CA ALA A 239 6.54 1.02 -1.60
C ALA A 239 7.02 1.98 -2.69
N LEU A 240 6.43 1.89 -3.90
CA LEU A 240 6.79 2.74 -5.03
C LEU A 240 6.61 4.22 -4.69
N VAL A 241 5.44 4.65 -4.21
CA VAL A 241 5.18 6.07 -3.92
C VAL A 241 6.06 6.59 -2.79
N ARG A 242 6.31 5.78 -1.76
CA ARG A 242 7.18 6.14 -0.63
C ARG A 242 8.64 6.28 -1.05
N VAL A 243 9.12 5.44 -1.96
CA VAL A 243 10.48 5.56 -2.51
C VAL A 243 10.58 6.76 -3.45
N ILE A 244 9.60 6.98 -4.33
CA ILE A 244 9.60 8.13 -5.25
C ILE A 244 9.72 9.45 -4.48
N ASP A 245 9.02 9.59 -3.35
CA ASP A 245 9.11 10.78 -2.49
C ASP A 245 10.49 11.00 -1.85
N LEU A 246 11.32 9.96 -1.77
CA LEU A 246 12.67 10.01 -1.17
C LEU A 246 13.78 10.16 -2.21
N LEU A 247 13.53 9.77 -3.45
CA LEU A 247 14.54 9.83 -4.49
C LEU A 247 14.96 11.30 -4.75
N PRO A 248 16.26 11.57 -4.94
CA PRO A 248 16.72 12.87 -5.44
C PRO A 248 16.03 13.22 -6.76
N GLU A 249 15.80 14.52 -6.99
CA GLU A 249 15.23 14.99 -8.25
C GLU A 249 16.06 14.52 -9.45
N GLY A 250 15.42 13.92 -10.45
CA GLY A 250 16.08 13.38 -11.63
C GLY A 250 16.85 12.08 -11.42
N HIS A 251 16.65 11.37 -10.29
CA HIS A 251 17.30 10.08 -10.05
C HIS A 251 16.98 9.07 -11.18
N PRO A 252 17.96 8.30 -11.70
CA PRO A 252 17.77 7.44 -12.88
C PRO A 252 16.64 6.40 -12.75
N CYS A 253 16.39 5.91 -11.53
CA CYS A 253 15.35 4.91 -11.27
C CYS A 253 13.91 5.48 -11.27
N MET A 254 13.74 6.79 -11.27
CA MET A 254 12.45 7.43 -11.03
C MET A 254 11.41 7.09 -12.10
N GLU A 255 11.78 7.10 -13.38
CA GLU A 255 10.82 6.82 -14.45
C GLU A 255 10.37 5.35 -14.46
N GLU A 256 11.26 4.41 -14.12
CA GLU A 256 10.90 3.00 -13.98
C GLU A 256 9.81 2.79 -12.90
N TYR A 257 9.99 3.44 -11.75
CA TYR A 257 9.02 3.37 -10.66
C TYR A 257 7.70 4.07 -11.00
N LEU A 258 7.76 5.24 -11.64
CA LEU A 258 6.57 5.96 -12.10
C LEU A 258 5.80 5.20 -13.19
N SER A 259 6.50 4.56 -14.12
CA SER A 259 5.90 3.74 -15.18
C SER A 259 5.14 2.56 -14.58
N THR A 260 5.78 1.81 -13.69
CA THR A 260 5.16 0.68 -12.98
C THR A 260 3.95 1.16 -12.16
N TYR A 261 4.10 2.25 -11.40
CA TYR A 261 3.03 2.85 -10.61
C TYR A 261 1.80 3.21 -11.45
N ARG A 262 1.99 3.84 -12.62
CA ARG A 262 0.88 4.24 -13.51
C ARG A 262 0.15 3.01 -14.05
N GLN A 263 0.88 2.00 -14.51
CA GLN A 263 0.30 0.75 -15.00
C GLN A 263 -0.52 0.03 -13.92
N MET A 264 0.00 -0.03 -12.69
CA MET A 264 -0.73 -0.57 -11.55
C MET A 264 -2.02 0.21 -11.27
N CYS A 265 -1.97 1.54 -11.27
CA CYS A 265 -3.16 2.36 -11.04
C CYS A 265 -4.23 2.10 -12.11
N GLU A 266 -3.83 2.02 -13.39
CA GLU A 266 -4.74 1.71 -14.50
C GLU A 266 -5.35 0.31 -14.38
N ALA A 267 -4.57 -0.69 -13.95
CA ALA A 267 -5.05 -2.04 -13.72
C ALA A 267 -6.06 -2.11 -12.56
N LEU A 268 -5.71 -1.49 -11.43
CA LEU A 268 -6.53 -1.50 -10.21
C LEU A 268 -7.91 -0.86 -10.43
N VAL A 269 -8.01 0.19 -11.24
CA VAL A 269 -9.31 0.81 -11.60
C VAL A 269 -10.25 -0.20 -12.27
N LYS A 270 -9.73 -1.09 -13.12
CA LYS A 270 -10.55 -2.06 -13.88
C LYS A 270 -11.17 -3.14 -12.99
N VAL A 271 -10.56 -3.42 -11.84
CA VAL A 271 -10.91 -4.51 -10.93
C VAL A 271 -11.52 -4.03 -9.61
N GLN A 272 -11.80 -2.73 -9.49
CA GLN A 272 -12.51 -2.17 -8.33
C GLN A 272 -13.94 -2.71 -8.27
N ARG A 273 -14.38 -3.08 -7.07
CA ARG A 273 -15.77 -3.49 -6.83
C ARG A 273 -16.70 -2.28 -6.90
N LYS A 274 -17.99 -2.55 -7.15
CA LYS A 274 -19.03 -1.51 -7.18
C LYS A 274 -19.24 -0.79 -5.84
N ASP A 275 -18.81 -1.39 -4.74
CA ASP A 275 -18.87 -0.80 -3.40
C ASP A 275 -17.60 -0.03 -3.01
N GLY A 276 -16.67 0.17 -3.94
CA GLY A 276 -15.43 0.93 -3.76
C GLY A 276 -14.24 0.12 -3.22
N PHE A 277 -14.48 -1.10 -2.73
CA PHE A 277 -13.42 -1.98 -2.24
C PHE A 277 -12.75 -2.76 -3.38
N TRP A 278 -11.65 -3.43 -3.05
CA TRP A 278 -11.08 -4.50 -3.86
C TRP A 278 -11.29 -5.85 -3.15
N ASN A 279 -11.41 -6.92 -3.94
CA ASN A 279 -11.50 -8.29 -3.43
C ASN A 279 -10.13 -8.78 -2.94
N VAL A 280 -10.07 -9.94 -2.28
CA VAL A 280 -8.80 -10.58 -1.90
C VAL A 280 -8.01 -11.03 -3.13
N SER A 281 -8.64 -11.77 -4.04
CA SER A 281 -8.15 -11.97 -5.41
C SER A 281 -8.69 -10.87 -6.31
N LEU A 282 -7.81 -10.13 -6.98
CA LEU A 282 -8.19 -9.00 -7.82
C LEU A 282 -8.93 -9.44 -9.09
N HIS A 283 -8.58 -10.60 -9.66
CA HIS A 283 -9.17 -11.11 -10.90
C HIS A 283 -10.30 -12.11 -10.67
N ASP A 284 -10.38 -12.74 -9.49
CA ASP A 284 -11.49 -13.63 -9.13
C ASP A 284 -12.32 -13.09 -7.94
N PRO A 285 -13.36 -12.26 -8.19
CA PRO A 285 -14.29 -11.82 -7.14
C PRO A 285 -15.03 -12.95 -6.43
N GLY A 286 -15.04 -14.17 -6.97
CA GLY A 286 -15.62 -15.36 -6.35
C GLY A 286 -14.67 -16.07 -5.39
N ASN A 287 -13.35 -15.92 -5.57
CA ASN A 287 -12.33 -16.50 -4.70
C ASN A 287 -12.01 -15.57 -3.51
N TYR A 288 -12.51 -15.92 -2.32
CA TYR A 288 -12.48 -15.04 -1.13
C TYR A 288 -13.09 -13.65 -1.41
N GLY A 289 -14.24 -13.64 -2.08
CA GLY A 289 -14.96 -12.42 -2.43
C GLY A 289 -15.44 -11.60 -1.22
N GLY A 290 -15.64 -10.31 -1.45
CA GLY A 290 -16.13 -9.36 -0.45
C GLY A 290 -15.18 -8.18 -0.25
N PRO A 291 -15.55 -7.21 0.59
CA PRO A 291 -14.70 -6.06 0.88
C PRO A 291 -13.47 -6.47 1.69
N GLU A 292 -12.27 -6.22 1.15
CA GLU A 292 -10.99 -6.41 1.82
C GLU A 292 -10.34 -5.05 2.10
N THR A 293 -10.10 -4.74 3.38
CA THR A 293 -9.74 -3.36 3.80
C THR A 293 -8.27 -3.02 3.58
N THR A 294 -7.35 -3.99 3.68
CA THR A 294 -5.91 -3.68 3.70
C THR A 294 -5.38 -3.27 2.34
N GLY A 295 -5.64 -4.05 1.29
CA GLY A 295 -5.33 -3.67 -0.08
C GLY A 295 -6.06 -2.40 -0.48
N THR A 296 -7.37 -2.30 -0.20
CA THR A 296 -8.17 -1.09 -0.47
C THR A 296 -7.55 0.17 0.12
N ALA A 297 -7.14 0.15 1.40
CA ALA A 297 -6.51 1.31 2.04
C ALA A 297 -5.18 1.71 1.39
N LEU A 298 -4.37 0.73 0.96
CA LEU A 298 -3.09 0.96 0.29
C LEU A 298 -3.28 1.50 -1.14
N PHE A 299 -4.30 1.01 -1.86
CA PHE A 299 -4.67 1.52 -3.18
C PHE A 299 -5.15 2.97 -3.10
N VAL A 300 -6.03 3.27 -2.15
CA VAL A 300 -6.50 4.64 -1.87
C VAL A 300 -5.31 5.55 -1.54
N TYR A 301 -4.38 5.10 -0.68
CA TYR A 301 -3.17 5.85 -0.36
C TYR A 301 -2.32 6.16 -1.60
N GLY A 302 -2.01 5.14 -2.41
CA GLY A 302 -1.20 5.29 -3.62
C GLY A 302 -1.87 6.20 -4.65
N MET A 303 -3.15 5.98 -4.95
CA MET A 303 -3.88 6.79 -5.93
C MET A 303 -4.06 8.25 -5.46
N ALA A 304 -4.38 8.46 -4.18
CA ALA A 304 -4.47 9.80 -3.61
C ALA A 304 -3.12 10.54 -3.68
N TRP A 305 -2.00 9.83 -3.44
CA TRP A 305 -0.67 10.38 -3.63
C TRP A 305 -0.44 10.86 -5.08
N GLY A 306 -0.80 10.04 -6.07
CA GLY A 306 -0.65 10.40 -7.48
C GLY A 306 -1.53 11.58 -7.91
N ILE A 307 -2.76 11.66 -7.40
CA ILE A 307 -3.66 12.81 -7.62
C ILE A 307 -3.02 14.08 -7.05
N ASN A 308 -2.56 14.03 -5.80
CA ASN A 308 -1.95 15.19 -5.11
C ASN A 308 -0.65 15.68 -5.79
N ARG A 309 0.07 14.79 -6.46
CA ARG A 309 1.29 15.09 -7.22
C ARG A 309 1.03 15.50 -8.68
N GLY A 310 -0.23 15.46 -9.13
CA GLY A 310 -0.60 15.73 -10.53
C GLY A 310 -0.13 14.66 -11.52
N ILE A 311 0.25 13.47 -11.02
CA ILE A 311 0.68 12.32 -11.83
C ILE A 311 -0.54 11.58 -12.39
N LEU A 312 -1.60 11.49 -11.58
CA LEU A 312 -2.88 10.90 -11.98
C LEU A 312 -3.91 12.00 -12.26
N PRO A 313 -4.69 11.94 -13.35
CA PRO A 313 -5.75 12.90 -13.63
C PRO A 313 -6.85 12.86 -12.55
N ALA A 314 -6.99 13.94 -11.79
CA ALA A 314 -7.96 14.01 -10.69
C ALA A 314 -9.40 13.68 -11.11
N LYS A 315 -9.81 14.09 -12.33
CA LYS A 315 -11.15 13.81 -12.86
C LYS A 315 -11.43 12.31 -13.03
N GLU A 316 -10.41 11.52 -13.31
CA GLU A 316 -10.53 10.08 -13.57
C GLU A 316 -10.38 9.27 -12.28
N TYR A 317 -9.49 9.69 -11.38
CA TYR A 317 -9.13 8.93 -10.19
C TYR A 317 -9.84 9.38 -8.90
N LEU A 318 -10.34 10.62 -8.79
CA LEU A 318 -11.15 11.01 -7.61
C LEU A 318 -12.44 10.20 -7.45
N PRO A 319 -13.15 9.75 -8.52
CA PRO A 319 -14.30 8.86 -8.34
C PRO A 319 -13.94 7.44 -7.90
N VAL A 320 -12.67 7.05 -8.02
CA VAL A 320 -12.14 5.73 -7.64
C VAL A 320 -11.70 5.73 -6.17
N VAL A 321 -11.14 6.84 -5.70
CA VAL A 321 -10.68 7.09 -4.32
C VAL A 321 -11.84 7.44 -3.40
#